data_AF-A0A090VUG9-F1
#
_entry.id   AF-A0A090VUG9-F1
#
_cell.length_a   1.000
_cell.length_b   1.000
_cell.length_c   1.000
_cell.angle_alpha   90.00
_cell.angle_beta   90.00
_cell.angle_gamma   90.00
#
_symmetry.space_group_name_H-M   'P 1'
#
loop_
_entity.id
_entity.type
_entity.pdbx_description
1 polymer ?
#
loop_
_entity_poly.entity_id
_entity_poly.type
_entity_poly.pdbx_seq_one_letter_code
_entity_poly.pdbx_strand_id
1 'polypeptide(L)'
;MKKIIRVIREQVKLQRLSYLQLKELEWAHIFHDSIRGKSSLEKLPLNIGRWAGNYAFFYVLHRILSDFKPQNILEFGLGESTKFTSTFIDNYIGECHHIIIEHSKEWENLFTEKFSLSNNSEIKIIDLVEKQHKGFTYKGYSNIEAVITKTFDVYIIDGPLGSSRYSRFDIISLAKKLNSDNQFIILFDDYERHSEKETVHELLDMLEKNNIPVKTKEFIGNKSVFVIATSNYKYITSI
;
A
#
# COMPACT_ATOMS: atom_id res chain seq x y z
N MET A 1 -4.64 38.09 -24.19
CA MET A 1 -4.86 37.56 -22.82
C MET A 1 -5.13 36.06 -22.75
N LYS A 2 -6.15 35.47 -23.42
CA LYS A 2 -6.47 34.03 -23.32
C LYS A 2 -5.30 33.08 -23.66
N LYS A 3 -4.50 33.40 -24.68
CA LYS A 3 -3.30 32.61 -25.07
C LYS A 3 -2.23 32.62 -23.97
N ILE A 4 -1.99 33.78 -23.34
CA ILE A 4 -1.00 33.94 -22.25
C ILE A 4 -1.43 33.11 -21.03
N ILE A 5 -2.71 33.19 -20.64
CA ILE A 5 -3.25 32.39 -19.52
C ILE A 5 -3.09 30.89 -19.78
N ARG A 6 -3.37 30.43 -21.01
CA ARG A 6 -3.17 29.02 -21.39
C ARG A 6 -1.70 28.60 -21.25
N VAL A 7 -0.77 29.40 -21.76
CA VAL A 7 0.67 29.11 -21.67
C VAL A 7 1.12 29.04 -20.22
N ILE A 8 0.68 29.99 -19.36
CA ILE A 8 1.01 29.97 -17.93
C ILE A 8 0.48 28.70 -17.26
N ARG A 9 -0.76 28.28 -17.54
CA ARG A 9 -1.33 27.06 -16.97
C ARG A 9 -0.56 25.80 -17.38
N GLU A 10 -0.19 25.70 -18.66
CA GLU A 10 0.65 24.59 -19.13
C GLU A 10 2.03 24.61 -18.47
N GLN A 11 2.66 25.78 -18.33
CA GLN A 11 3.96 25.90 -17.69
C GLN A 11 3.91 25.47 -16.21
N VAL A 12 2.88 25.90 -15.47
CA VAL A 12 2.66 25.49 -14.07
C VAL A 12 2.46 23.97 -13.98
N LYS A 13 1.70 23.39 -14.90
CA LYS A 13 1.51 21.93 -14.97
C LYS A 13 2.82 21.20 -15.23
N LEU A 14 3.63 21.65 -16.19
CA LEU A 14 4.93 21.05 -16.51
C LEU A 14 5.90 21.18 -15.33
N GLN A 15 5.98 22.35 -14.70
CA GLN A 15 6.78 22.56 -13.49
C GLN A 15 6.39 21.62 -12.36
N ARG A 16 5.08 21.42 -12.15
CA ARG A 16 4.58 20.46 -11.15
C ARG A 16 5.01 19.03 -11.49
N LEU A 17 4.88 18.62 -12.75
CA LEU A 17 5.31 17.28 -13.19
C LEU A 17 6.82 17.08 -12.98
N SER A 18 7.64 18.07 -13.35
CA SER A 18 9.09 18.04 -13.11
C SER A 18 9.42 17.96 -11.62
N TYR A 19 8.74 18.73 -10.77
CA TYR A 19 8.91 18.68 -9.32
C TYR A 19 8.60 17.29 -8.75
N LEU A 20 7.50 16.67 -9.19
CA LEU A 20 7.12 15.32 -8.73
C LEU A 20 8.11 14.24 -9.21
N GLN A 21 8.71 14.39 -10.40
CA GLN A 21 9.79 13.50 -10.84
C GLN A 21 11.08 13.70 -10.02
N LEU A 22 11.42 14.94 -9.65
CA LEU A 22 12.55 15.21 -8.75
C LEU A 22 12.33 14.60 -7.37
N LYS A 23 11.09 14.66 -6.85
CA LYS A 23 10.72 13.98 -5.61
C LYS A 23 10.89 12.47 -5.70
N GLU A 24 10.57 11.86 -6.83
CA GLU A 24 10.82 10.43 -7.03
C GLU A 24 12.31 10.07 -6.97
N LEU A 25 13.18 10.91 -7.54
CA LEU A 25 14.64 10.73 -7.45
C LEU A 25 15.15 10.90 -6.02
N GLU A 26 14.64 11.90 -5.29
CA GLU A 26 14.93 12.09 -3.87
C GLU A 26 14.54 10.85 -3.06
N TRP A 27 13.34 10.32 -3.28
CA TRP A 27 12.89 9.08 -2.63
C TRP A 27 13.73 7.86 -3.02
N ALA A 28 14.19 7.77 -4.28
CA ALA A 28 15.09 6.70 -4.70
C ALA A 28 16.40 6.72 -3.90
N HIS A 29 16.99 7.90 -3.72
CA HIS A 29 18.19 8.06 -2.88
C HIS A 29 17.91 7.70 -1.42
N ILE A 30 16.82 8.19 -0.85
CA ILE A 30 16.43 7.88 0.53
C ILE A 30 16.23 6.37 0.72
N PHE A 31 15.50 5.72 -0.19
CA PHE A 31 15.26 4.29 -0.14
C PHE A 31 16.57 3.50 -0.24
N HIS A 32 17.39 3.78 -1.26
CA HIS A 32 18.66 3.07 -1.45
C HIS A 32 19.62 3.25 -0.27
N ASP A 33 19.65 4.43 0.35
CA ASP A 33 20.44 4.68 1.55
C ASP A 33 19.87 3.95 2.77
N SER A 34 18.54 3.86 2.90
CA SER A 34 17.87 3.20 4.03
C SER A 34 18.06 1.68 4.06
N ILE A 35 18.28 1.04 2.90
CA ILE A 35 18.52 -0.40 2.80
C ILE A 35 20.01 -0.77 2.89
N ARG A 36 20.93 0.21 3.00
CA ARG A 36 22.36 -0.07 3.05
C ARG A 36 22.71 -1.02 4.18
N GLY A 37 23.57 -2.00 3.88
CA GLY A 37 23.99 -3.03 4.83
C GLY A 37 23.00 -4.19 4.99
N LYS A 38 21.84 -4.14 4.33
CA LYS A 38 20.90 -5.27 4.22
C LYS A 38 21.13 -6.02 2.92
N SER A 39 22.17 -6.86 2.88
CA SER A 39 22.67 -7.49 1.65
C SER A 39 21.58 -8.20 0.83
N SER A 40 20.62 -8.87 1.47
CA SER A 40 19.53 -9.55 0.76
C SER A 40 18.57 -8.59 0.06
N LEU A 41 18.38 -7.36 0.57
CA LEU A 41 17.57 -6.32 -0.07
C LEU A 41 18.34 -5.58 -1.16
N GLU A 42 19.64 -5.31 -0.94
CA GLU A 42 20.50 -4.67 -1.95
C GLU A 42 20.66 -5.53 -3.21
N LYS A 43 20.60 -6.85 -3.06
CA LYS A 43 20.70 -7.82 -4.16
C LYS A 43 19.34 -8.22 -4.74
N LEU A 44 18.22 -7.80 -4.13
CA LEU A 44 16.88 -8.15 -4.59
C LEU A 44 16.54 -7.33 -5.84
N PRO A 45 16.34 -7.96 -7.01
CA PRO A 45 15.90 -7.23 -8.20
C PRO A 45 14.46 -6.75 -8.03
N LEU A 46 14.27 -5.43 -7.97
CA LEU A 46 12.96 -4.78 -7.90
C LEU A 46 12.74 -3.87 -9.10
N ASN A 47 11.54 -3.95 -9.68
CA ASN A 47 11.10 -3.04 -10.74
C ASN A 47 10.20 -1.94 -10.16
N ILE A 48 10.80 -1.01 -9.41
CA ILE A 48 10.07 0.05 -8.69
C ILE A 48 9.44 1.06 -9.67
N GLY A 49 8.19 1.46 -9.38
CA GLY A 49 7.39 2.40 -10.15
C GLY A 49 6.48 1.77 -11.22
N ARG A 50 5.88 2.64 -12.06
CA ARG A 50 4.86 2.26 -13.06
C ARG A 50 3.64 1.57 -12.43
N TRP A 51 3.50 0.27 -12.63
CA TRP A 51 2.42 -0.56 -12.09
C TRP A 51 2.70 -1.05 -10.66
N ALA A 52 3.94 -0.94 -10.18
CA ALA A 52 4.31 -1.18 -8.79
C ALA A 52 4.29 0.13 -7.98
N GLY A 53 4.38 -0.02 -6.66
CA GLY A 53 4.65 1.07 -5.74
C GLY A 53 5.90 1.87 -6.13
N ASN A 54 5.91 3.15 -5.78
CA ASN A 54 7.01 4.07 -6.07
C ASN A 54 8.08 4.05 -4.96
N TYR A 55 9.18 4.80 -5.09
CA TYR A 55 10.24 4.77 -4.09
C TYR A 55 9.79 5.26 -2.71
N ALA A 56 8.83 6.20 -2.65
CA ALA A 56 8.23 6.61 -1.38
C ALA A 56 7.52 5.43 -0.69
N PHE A 57 6.75 4.65 -1.46
CA PHE A 57 6.08 3.44 -0.96
C PHE A 57 7.10 2.44 -0.39
N PHE A 58 8.14 2.10 -1.14
CA PHE A 58 9.15 1.12 -0.70
C PHE A 58 9.98 1.60 0.48
N TYR A 59 10.27 2.90 0.58
CA TYR A 59 10.89 3.47 1.78
C TYR A 59 9.97 3.32 3.00
N VAL A 60 8.70 3.72 2.89
CA VAL A 60 7.76 3.62 4.01
C VAL A 60 7.55 2.15 4.41
N LEU A 61 7.41 1.24 3.44
CA LEU A 61 7.32 -0.19 3.69
C LEU A 61 8.58 -0.71 4.40
N HIS A 62 9.77 -0.32 3.97
CA HIS A 62 11.02 -0.66 4.65
C HIS A 62 11.04 -0.20 6.10
N ARG A 63 10.63 1.06 6.37
CA ARG A 63 10.56 1.59 7.74
C ARG A 63 9.55 0.83 8.59
N ILE A 64 8.38 0.51 8.03
CA ILE A 64 7.37 -0.31 8.71
C ILE A 64 7.96 -1.67 9.13
N LEU A 65 8.54 -2.40 8.18
CA LEU A 65 9.07 -3.75 8.43
C LEU A 65 10.29 -3.72 9.37
N SER A 66 11.16 -2.71 9.24
CA SER A 66 12.40 -2.62 10.02
C SER A 66 12.19 -2.13 11.44
N ASP A 67 11.32 -1.15 11.65
CA ASP A 67 11.16 -0.52 12.96
C ASP A 67 10.16 -1.29 13.84
N PHE A 68 9.13 -1.89 13.24
CA PHE A 68 8.03 -2.49 13.98
C PHE A 68 7.97 -4.01 13.94
N LYS A 69 8.63 -4.65 12.95
CA LYS A 69 8.70 -6.12 12.82
C LYS A 69 7.33 -6.80 13.04
N PRO A 70 6.33 -6.50 12.19
CA PRO A 70 4.97 -7.02 12.36
C PRO A 70 4.94 -8.55 12.35
N GLN A 71 3.99 -9.13 13.09
CA GLN A 71 3.78 -10.58 13.14
C GLN A 71 2.73 -11.05 12.14
N ASN A 72 1.82 -10.16 11.73
CA ASN A 72 0.76 -10.47 10.79
C ASN A 72 0.65 -9.34 9.74
N ILE A 73 0.87 -9.68 8.47
CA ILE A 73 0.75 -8.75 7.34
C ILE A 73 -0.33 -9.25 6.39
N LEU A 74 -1.24 -8.35 6.01
CA LEU A 74 -2.18 -8.55 4.91
C LEU A 74 -1.82 -7.62 3.76
N GLU A 75 -1.53 -8.17 2.60
CA GLU A 75 -1.20 -7.44 1.38
C GLU A 75 -2.28 -7.68 0.33
N PHE A 76 -2.75 -6.60 -0.30
CA PHE A 76 -3.66 -6.64 -1.42
C PHE A 76 -2.87 -6.34 -2.69
N GLY A 77 -2.90 -7.28 -3.65
CA GLY A 77 -2.10 -7.24 -4.87
C GLY A 77 -0.79 -8.03 -4.72
N LEU A 78 -0.46 -8.81 -5.75
CA LEU A 78 0.79 -9.56 -5.83
C LEU A 78 1.82 -8.83 -6.71
N GLY A 79 3.02 -8.57 -6.20
CA GLY A 79 4.02 -7.85 -7.00
C GLY A 79 5.37 -7.57 -6.34
N GLU A 80 5.97 -6.44 -6.70
CA GLU A 80 7.31 -6.06 -6.22
C GLU A 80 7.32 -5.79 -4.71
N SER A 81 6.22 -5.27 -4.15
CA SER A 81 6.01 -5.15 -2.70
C SER A 81 6.07 -6.52 -2.03
N THR A 82 5.43 -7.52 -2.63
CA THR A 82 5.43 -8.90 -2.12
C THR A 82 6.83 -9.49 -2.09
N LYS A 83 7.64 -9.29 -3.15
CA LYS A 83 9.04 -9.74 -3.16
C LYS A 83 9.82 -9.10 -2.02
N PHE A 84 9.67 -7.79 -1.87
CA PHE A 84 10.36 -7.04 -0.82
C PHE A 84 9.96 -7.52 0.57
N THR A 85 8.66 -7.60 0.87
CA THR A 85 8.12 -8.10 2.13
C THR A 85 8.60 -9.52 2.43
N SER A 86 8.47 -10.42 1.45
CA SER A 86 8.89 -11.82 1.55
C SER A 86 10.39 -11.95 1.86
N THR A 87 11.26 -11.29 1.09
CA THR A 87 12.71 -11.28 1.36
C THR A 87 13.02 -10.67 2.72
N PHE A 88 12.28 -9.64 3.13
CA PHE A 88 12.48 -9.02 4.42
C PHE A 88 12.14 -9.97 5.58
N ILE A 89 11.03 -10.70 5.45
CA ILE A 89 10.59 -11.70 6.45
C ILE A 89 11.68 -12.75 6.66
N ASP A 90 12.16 -13.38 5.59
CA ASP A 90 13.14 -14.47 5.66
C ASP A 90 14.49 -14.06 6.27
N ASN A 91 14.87 -12.79 6.11
CA ASN A 91 16.22 -12.34 6.43
C ASN A 91 16.31 -11.48 7.70
N TYR A 92 15.22 -10.81 8.11
CA TYR A 92 15.30 -9.78 9.16
C TYR A 92 14.18 -9.79 10.21
N ILE A 93 13.07 -10.51 9.96
CA ILE A 93 11.96 -10.63 10.93
C ILE A 93 11.94 -12.03 11.55
N GLY A 94 11.91 -13.09 10.75
CA GLY A 94 11.67 -14.45 11.21
C GLY A 94 10.19 -14.81 11.15
N GLU A 95 9.59 -15.18 12.29
CA GLU A 95 8.17 -15.58 12.36
C GLU A 95 7.24 -14.39 12.10
N CYS A 96 6.67 -14.33 10.89
CA CYS A 96 5.67 -13.34 10.47
C CYS A 96 4.71 -13.96 9.46
N HIS A 97 3.42 -14.04 9.79
CA HIS A 97 2.39 -14.57 8.92
C HIS A 97 1.96 -13.53 7.88
N HIS A 98 2.29 -13.78 6.61
CA HIS A 98 2.02 -12.86 5.51
C HIS A 98 0.98 -13.45 4.55
N ILE A 99 -0.17 -12.79 4.39
CA ILE A 99 -1.21 -13.18 3.43
C ILE A 99 -1.24 -12.17 2.29
N ILE A 100 -1.16 -12.66 1.06
CA ILE A 100 -1.31 -11.87 -0.16
C ILE A 100 -2.63 -12.21 -0.81
N ILE A 101 -3.47 -11.21 -1.09
CA ILE A 101 -4.71 -11.36 -1.83
C ILE A 101 -4.48 -10.97 -3.28
N GLU A 102 -4.71 -11.92 -4.18
CA GLU A 102 -4.60 -11.72 -5.63
C GLU A 102 -5.84 -12.30 -6.32
N HIS A 103 -6.17 -11.81 -7.51
CA HIS A 103 -7.31 -12.29 -8.29
C HIS A 103 -6.89 -13.11 -9.51
N SER A 104 -5.69 -12.87 -10.06
CA SER A 104 -5.22 -13.55 -11.26
C SER A 104 -4.34 -14.75 -10.91
N LYS A 105 -4.88 -15.96 -11.13
CA LYS A 105 -4.10 -17.21 -11.03
C LYS A 105 -2.94 -17.24 -12.03
N GLU A 106 -3.13 -16.66 -13.21
CA GLU A 106 -2.09 -16.53 -14.23
C GLU A 106 -0.93 -15.67 -13.72
N TRP A 107 -1.24 -14.56 -13.06
CA TRP A 107 -0.23 -13.69 -12.46
C TRP A 107 0.51 -14.37 -11.31
N GLU A 108 -0.18 -15.12 -10.46
CA GLU A 108 0.46 -15.95 -9.42
C GLU A 108 1.46 -16.93 -10.02
N ASN A 109 1.08 -17.66 -11.08
CA ASN A 109 1.97 -18.62 -11.73
C ASN A 109 3.22 -17.90 -12.29
N LEU A 110 3.03 -16.79 -13.02
CA LEU A 110 4.14 -16.01 -13.58
C LEU A 110 5.08 -15.42 -12.51
N PHE A 111 4.51 -15.03 -11.37
CA PHE A 111 5.28 -14.51 -10.23
C PHE A 111 6.09 -15.62 -9.57
N THR A 112 5.45 -16.74 -9.24
CA THR A 112 6.06 -17.86 -8.51
C THR A 112 7.06 -18.66 -9.34
N GLU A 113 6.97 -18.63 -10.68
CA GLU A 113 8.02 -19.13 -11.59
C GLU A 113 9.33 -18.36 -11.45
N LYS A 114 9.28 -17.07 -11.08
CA LYS A 114 10.44 -16.16 -11.06
C LYS A 114 10.94 -15.84 -9.66
N PHE A 115 10.10 -16.04 -8.65
CA PHE A 115 10.40 -15.67 -7.28
C PHE A 115 9.84 -16.70 -6.30
N SER A 116 10.70 -17.20 -5.42
CA SER A 116 10.30 -18.07 -4.32
C SER A 116 9.88 -17.21 -3.13
N LEU A 117 8.63 -17.38 -2.69
CA LEU A 117 8.12 -16.76 -1.48
C LEU A 117 8.77 -17.36 -0.23
N SER A 118 8.76 -16.56 0.83
CA SER A 118 9.02 -16.99 2.19
C SER A 118 8.03 -18.09 2.57
N ASN A 119 8.49 -19.08 3.34
CA ASN A 119 7.61 -20.12 3.87
C ASN A 119 6.53 -19.57 4.81
N ASN A 120 6.66 -18.31 5.26
CA ASN A 120 5.66 -17.64 6.09
C ASN A 120 4.68 -16.78 5.25
N SER A 121 4.77 -16.82 3.93
CA SER A 121 3.90 -16.10 2.99
C SER A 121 2.95 -17.05 2.26
N GLU A 122 1.68 -16.67 2.17
CA GLU A 122 0.62 -17.43 1.47
C GLU A 122 -0.11 -16.51 0.49
N ILE A 123 -0.24 -16.93 -0.78
CA ILE A 123 -1.10 -16.27 -1.76
C ILE A 123 -2.49 -16.89 -1.71
N LYS A 124 -3.52 -16.06 -1.58
CA LYS A 124 -4.92 -16.45 -1.68
C LYS A 124 -5.53 -15.85 -2.94
N ILE A 125 -5.92 -16.71 -3.87
CA ILE A 125 -6.64 -16.31 -5.08
C ILE A 125 -8.11 -16.11 -4.75
N ILE A 126 -8.59 -14.89 -4.96
CA ILE A 126 -9.98 -14.50 -4.74
C ILE A 126 -10.49 -13.74 -5.97
N ASP A 127 -11.56 -14.23 -6.58
CA ASP A 127 -12.15 -13.61 -7.77
C ASP A 127 -12.63 -12.18 -7.49
N LEU A 128 -12.49 -11.31 -8.49
CA LEU A 128 -13.07 -9.97 -8.45
C LEU A 128 -14.55 -10.00 -8.81
N VAL A 129 -15.32 -9.23 -8.06
CA VAL A 129 -16.74 -8.97 -8.30
C VAL A 129 -17.01 -7.48 -8.28
N GLU A 130 -18.08 -7.07 -8.95
CA GLU A 130 -18.61 -5.72 -8.82
C GLU A 130 -19.39 -5.61 -7.51
N LYS A 131 -19.02 -4.61 -6.71
CA LYS A 131 -19.68 -4.25 -5.45
C LYS A 131 -20.18 -2.80 -5.54
N GLN A 132 -21.11 -2.43 -4.68
CA GLN A 132 -21.65 -1.08 -4.65
C GLN A 132 -21.38 -0.38 -3.32
N HIS A 133 -21.07 0.91 -3.40
CA HIS A 133 -21.04 1.82 -2.26
C HIS A 133 -21.56 3.20 -2.67
N LYS A 134 -22.53 3.74 -1.91
CA LYS A 134 -23.18 5.04 -2.17
C LYS A 134 -23.65 5.24 -3.63
N GLY A 135 -24.15 4.17 -4.26
CA GLY A 135 -24.64 4.19 -5.64
C GLY A 135 -23.55 4.12 -6.72
N PHE A 136 -22.29 3.93 -6.34
CA PHE A 136 -21.17 3.74 -7.27
C PHE A 136 -20.68 2.30 -7.23
N THR A 137 -20.34 1.76 -8.40
CA THR A 137 -19.74 0.44 -8.54
C THR A 137 -18.23 0.51 -8.37
N TYR A 138 -17.67 -0.44 -7.61
CA TYR A 138 -16.24 -0.66 -7.50
C TYR A 138 -15.91 -2.15 -7.65
N LYS A 139 -14.69 -2.46 -8.07
CA LYS A 139 -14.15 -3.83 -8.10
C LYS A 139 -13.62 -4.20 -6.72
N GLY A 140 -14.10 -5.33 -6.19
CA GLY A 140 -13.62 -5.89 -4.93
C GLY A 140 -13.51 -7.41 -4.98
N TYR A 141 -12.85 -7.99 -4.00
CA TYR A 141 -12.66 -9.42 -3.85
C TYR A 141 -13.93 -10.10 -3.32
N SER A 142 -14.35 -11.18 -3.96
CA SER A 142 -15.53 -11.95 -3.56
C SER A 142 -15.37 -12.56 -2.17
N ASN A 143 -16.36 -12.36 -1.29
CA ASN A 143 -16.42 -12.95 0.06
C ASN A 143 -15.14 -12.78 0.91
N ILE A 144 -14.42 -11.68 0.76
CA ILE A 144 -13.14 -11.44 1.45
C ILE A 144 -13.28 -11.52 2.98
N GLU A 145 -14.42 -11.12 3.53
CA GLU A 145 -14.70 -11.14 4.96
C GLU A 145 -14.77 -12.56 5.54
N ALA A 146 -15.10 -13.55 4.71
CA ALA A 146 -15.11 -14.96 5.07
C ALA A 146 -13.72 -15.60 4.97
N VAL A 147 -12.90 -15.16 4.00
CA VAL A 147 -11.53 -15.64 3.81
C VAL A 147 -10.58 -15.06 4.87
N ILE A 148 -10.79 -13.79 5.23
CA ILE A 148 -9.95 -13.06 6.16
C ILE A 148 -10.68 -12.85 7.48
N THR A 149 -10.47 -13.78 8.40
CA THR A 149 -11.18 -13.87 9.68
C THR A 149 -10.47 -13.18 10.84
N LYS A 150 -9.16 -12.95 10.73
CA LYS A 150 -8.33 -12.30 11.76
C LYS A 150 -7.98 -10.85 11.42
N THR A 151 -7.48 -10.12 12.41
CA THR A 151 -6.86 -8.80 12.25
C THR A 151 -5.36 -8.92 12.01
N PHE A 152 -4.73 -7.84 11.55
CA PHE A 152 -3.32 -7.79 11.16
C PHE A 152 -2.65 -6.56 11.76
N ASP A 153 -1.32 -6.64 11.93
CA ASP A 153 -0.52 -5.52 12.39
C ASP A 153 -0.28 -4.52 11.25
N VAL A 154 -0.18 -5.03 10.02
CA VAL A 154 0.04 -4.22 8.82
C VAL A 154 -0.91 -4.64 7.70
N TYR A 155 -1.54 -3.65 7.08
CA TYR A 155 -2.36 -3.77 5.89
C TYR A 155 -1.67 -2.99 4.76
N ILE A 156 -1.31 -3.66 3.67
CA ILE A 156 -0.70 -3.07 2.47
C ILE A 156 -1.77 -3.07 1.37
N ILE A 157 -2.21 -1.89 0.94
CA ILE A 157 -3.35 -1.72 0.03
C ILE A 157 -2.87 -1.21 -1.33
N ASP A 158 -2.58 -2.14 -2.25
CA ASP A 158 -2.18 -1.85 -3.64
C ASP A 158 -3.14 -2.49 -4.67
N GLY A 159 -3.91 -3.51 -4.27
CA GLY A 159 -4.93 -4.17 -5.06
C GLY A 159 -6.37 -3.97 -4.54
N PRO A 160 -7.39 -4.29 -5.36
CA PRO A 160 -7.29 -4.71 -6.76
C PRO A 160 -7.16 -3.48 -7.69
N LEU A 161 -7.24 -3.71 -9.00
CA LEU A 161 -7.31 -2.64 -10.01
C LEU A 161 -8.32 -1.54 -9.62
N GLY A 162 -7.88 -0.28 -9.77
CA GLY A 162 -8.66 0.89 -9.39
C GLY A 162 -10.02 0.99 -10.08
N SER A 163 -10.96 1.60 -9.38
CA SER A 163 -12.30 1.94 -9.87
C SER A 163 -12.45 3.47 -10.00
N SER A 164 -13.49 3.93 -10.69
CA SER A 164 -13.70 5.38 -10.87
C SER A 164 -14.02 6.10 -9.56
N ARG A 165 -14.60 5.39 -8.60
CA ARG A 165 -14.96 5.82 -7.24
C ARG A 165 -14.66 4.68 -6.27
N TYR A 166 -14.27 5.02 -5.04
CA TYR A 166 -14.05 4.04 -3.97
C TYR A 166 -13.14 2.86 -4.39
N SER A 167 -11.96 3.15 -4.94
CA SER A 167 -10.97 2.12 -5.28
C SER A 167 -10.50 1.39 -4.02
N ARG A 168 -10.27 0.07 -4.12
CA ARG A 168 -9.71 -0.75 -3.02
C ARG A 168 -10.53 -0.71 -1.73
N PHE A 169 -11.86 -0.61 -1.87
CA PHE A 169 -12.78 -0.40 -0.75
C PHE A 169 -12.93 -1.60 0.20
N ASP A 170 -12.48 -2.80 -0.18
CA ASP A 170 -12.57 -3.99 0.68
C ASP A 170 -11.85 -3.84 2.02
N ILE A 171 -10.85 -2.95 2.12
CA ILE A 171 -10.25 -2.63 3.40
C ILE A 171 -11.28 -2.11 4.41
N ILE A 172 -12.33 -1.40 3.98
CA ILE A 172 -13.40 -0.92 4.85
C ILE A 172 -14.15 -2.08 5.48
N SER A 173 -14.44 -3.14 4.72
CA SER A 173 -15.20 -4.27 5.25
C SER A 173 -14.39 -5.08 6.26
N LEU A 174 -13.07 -5.21 6.05
CA LEU A 174 -12.17 -5.82 7.03
C LEU A 174 -11.97 -4.92 8.25
N ALA A 175 -11.86 -3.61 8.05
CA ALA A 175 -11.62 -2.65 9.13
C ALA A 175 -12.82 -2.54 10.10
N LYS A 176 -14.03 -2.96 9.71
CA LYS A 176 -15.18 -3.13 10.62
C LYS A 176 -14.94 -4.14 11.74
N LYS A 177 -13.96 -5.05 11.60
CA LYS A 177 -13.56 -6.00 12.64
C LYS A 177 -12.60 -5.39 13.66
N LEU A 178 -12.06 -4.20 13.37
CA LEU A 178 -11.14 -3.50 14.26
C LEU A 178 -11.90 -2.83 15.40
N ASN A 179 -11.27 -2.79 16.57
CA ASN A 179 -11.71 -2.08 17.76
C ASN A 179 -10.54 -1.29 18.37
N SER A 180 -10.80 -0.57 19.46
CA SER A 180 -9.82 0.30 20.13
C SER A 180 -8.57 -0.44 20.67
N ASP A 181 -8.66 -1.75 20.90
CA ASP A 181 -7.54 -2.55 21.40
C ASP A 181 -6.60 -3.00 20.27
N ASN A 182 -7.08 -3.00 19.02
CA ASN A 182 -6.23 -3.33 17.89
C ASN A 182 -5.20 -2.23 17.62
N GLN A 183 -3.97 -2.64 17.37
CA GLN A 183 -2.90 -1.75 16.92
C GLN A 183 -2.51 -2.15 15.51
N PHE A 184 -2.47 -1.19 14.59
CA PHE A 184 -2.22 -1.48 13.19
C PHE A 184 -1.62 -0.30 12.41
N ILE A 185 -1.05 -0.62 11.26
CA ILE A 185 -0.65 0.32 10.21
C ILE A 185 -1.40 -0.05 8.92
N ILE A 186 -1.95 0.94 8.23
CA ILE A 186 -2.50 0.79 6.88
C ILE A 186 -1.63 1.64 5.96
N LEU A 187 -0.95 0.98 5.02
CA LEU A 187 -0.14 1.58 3.97
C LEU A 187 -0.94 1.52 2.66
N PHE A 188 -1.29 2.66 2.11
CA PHE A 188 -2.21 2.77 0.97
C PHE A 188 -1.51 3.39 -0.23
N ASP A 189 -1.39 2.63 -1.33
CA ASP A 189 -0.72 3.08 -2.56
C ASP A 189 -1.66 3.87 -3.50
N ASP A 190 -1.07 4.62 -4.43
CA ASP A 190 -1.73 5.51 -5.40
C ASP A 190 -2.71 6.52 -4.76
N TYR A 191 -2.43 7.02 -3.55
CA TYR A 191 -3.31 7.94 -2.83
C TYR A 191 -3.51 9.27 -3.56
N GLU A 192 -2.70 9.63 -4.56
CA GLU A 192 -2.90 10.83 -5.36
C GLU A 192 -4.21 10.79 -6.16
N ARG A 193 -4.72 9.59 -6.44
CA ARG A 193 -5.94 9.35 -7.21
C ARG A 193 -7.19 9.65 -6.39
N HIS A 194 -8.21 10.15 -7.09
CA HIS A 194 -9.43 10.61 -6.42
C HIS A 194 -10.19 9.49 -5.71
N SER A 195 -10.37 8.34 -6.34
CA SER A 195 -11.17 7.24 -5.81
C SER A 195 -10.52 6.57 -4.59
N GLU A 196 -9.21 6.54 -4.51
CA GLU A 196 -8.42 6.08 -3.36
C GLU A 196 -8.57 7.05 -2.17
N LYS A 197 -8.57 8.37 -2.43
CA LYS A 197 -8.86 9.38 -1.38
C LYS A 197 -10.24 9.22 -0.78
N GLU A 198 -11.23 8.87 -1.60
CA GLU A 198 -12.59 8.61 -1.10
C GLU A 198 -12.62 7.39 -0.19
N THR A 199 -11.96 6.30 -0.56
CA THR A 199 -11.85 5.11 0.31
C THR A 199 -11.15 5.44 1.62
N VAL A 200 -10.04 6.18 1.58
CA VAL A 200 -9.32 6.60 2.79
C VAL A 200 -10.20 7.50 3.67
N HIS A 201 -11.00 8.39 3.09
CA HIS A 201 -11.92 9.21 3.85
C HIS A 201 -12.98 8.37 4.57
N GLU A 202 -13.63 7.42 3.88
CA GLU A 202 -14.58 6.49 4.49
C GLU A 202 -13.94 5.63 5.60
N LEU A 203 -12.67 5.27 5.41
CA LEU A 203 -11.91 4.51 6.40
C LEU A 203 -11.68 5.34 7.66
N LEU A 204 -11.23 6.59 7.53
CA LEU A 204 -11.00 7.48 8.67
C LEU A 204 -12.30 7.79 9.42
N ASP A 205 -13.39 8.07 8.69
CA ASP A 205 -14.72 8.30 9.28
C ASP A 205 -15.20 7.08 10.07
N MET A 206 -14.95 5.87 9.56
CA MET A 206 -15.31 4.62 10.23
C MET A 206 -14.48 4.42 11.51
N LEU A 207 -13.16 4.63 11.43
CA LEU A 207 -12.26 4.51 12.58
C LEU A 207 -12.61 5.53 13.68
N GLU A 208 -12.93 6.77 13.31
CA GLU A 208 -13.39 7.81 14.24
C GLU A 208 -14.70 7.41 14.93
N LYS A 209 -15.71 6.94 14.18
CA LYS A 209 -16.99 6.47 14.73
C LYS A 209 -16.82 5.31 15.71
N ASN A 210 -15.80 4.47 15.51
CA ASN A 210 -15.46 3.36 16.40
C ASN A 210 -14.51 3.75 17.53
N ASN A 211 -14.23 5.05 17.73
CA ASN A 211 -13.31 5.58 18.74
C ASN A 211 -11.90 4.96 18.66
N ILE A 212 -11.40 4.72 17.44
CA ILE A 212 -10.05 4.19 17.20
C ILE A 212 -9.14 5.38 16.85
N PRO A 213 -8.33 5.89 17.80
CA PRO A 213 -7.47 7.03 17.54
C PRO A 213 -6.33 6.66 16.60
N VAL A 214 -6.20 7.42 15.51
CA VAL A 214 -5.15 7.23 14.50
C VAL A 214 -4.39 8.51 14.21
N LYS A 215 -3.15 8.34 13.73
CA LYS A 215 -2.33 9.37 13.10
C LYS A 215 -2.19 9.04 11.63
N THR A 216 -2.11 10.07 10.80
CA THR A 216 -2.01 9.91 9.36
C THR A 216 -0.88 10.73 8.77
N LYS A 217 -0.36 10.28 7.61
CA LYS A 217 0.64 11.01 6.84
C LYS A 217 0.54 10.67 5.37
N GLU A 218 0.58 11.69 4.52
CA GLU A 218 0.82 11.54 3.09
C GLU A 218 2.32 11.73 2.80
N PHE A 219 2.90 10.76 2.09
CA PHE A 219 4.24 10.83 1.54
C PHE A 219 4.13 11.08 0.03
N ILE A 220 4.63 12.23 -0.41
CA ILE A 220 4.43 12.72 -1.78
C ILE A 220 5.69 12.43 -2.61
N GLY A 221 5.57 11.52 -3.57
CA GLY A 221 6.54 11.27 -4.65
C GLY A 221 5.94 11.63 -6.02
N ASN A 222 6.31 10.89 -7.08
CA ASN A 222 5.57 11.00 -8.34
C ASN A 222 4.11 10.50 -8.22
N LYS A 223 3.92 9.53 -7.32
CA LYS A 223 2.67 9.06 -6.73
C LYS A 223 2.70 9.37 -5.24
N SER A 224 1.53 9.49 -4.63
CA SER A 224 1.41 9.68 -3.19
C SER A 224 1.07 8.37 -2.51
N VAL A 225 1.64 8.19 -1.32
CA VAL A 225 1.35 7.06 -0.44
C VAL A 225 0.75 7.60 0.84
N PHE A 226 -0.28 6.94 1.36
CA PHE A 226 -0.93 7.36 2.59
C PHE A 226 -0.76 6.33 3.68
N VAL A 227 -0.44 6.79 4.88
CA VAL A 227 -0.31 5.95 6.06
C VAL A 227 -1.37 6.34 7.08
N ILE A 228 -2.02 5.33 7.65
CA ILE A 228 -2.87 5.42 8.84
C ILE A 228 -2.23 4.53 9.90
N ALA A 229 -1.97 5.04 11.09
CA ALA A 229 -1.29 4.30 12.15
C ALA A 229 -1.95 4.56 13.51
N THR A 230 -2.14 3.50 14.29
CA THR A 230 -2.56 3.62 15.70
C THR A 230 -1.40 4.09 16.58
N SER A 231 -1.68 4.32 17.87
CA SER A 231 -0.74 4.90 18.84
C SER A 231 0.61 4.21 18.93
N ASN A 232 0.65 2.88 18.87
CA ASN A 232 1.90 2.13 18.97
C ASN A 232 2.82 2.35 17.76
N TYR A 233 2.22 2.69 16.62
CA TYR A 233 2.92 2.84 15.36
C TYR A 233 3.03 4.30 14.90
N LYS A 234 2.53 5.26 15.69
CA LYS A 234 2.39 6.68 15.31
C LYS A 234 3.67 7.31 14.72
N TYR A 235 4.86 6.85 15.11
CA TYR A 235 6.12 7.41 14.63
C TYR A 235 6.40 7.14 13.15
N ILE A 236 5.68 6.21 12.51
CA ILE A 236 5.72 6.09 11.05
C ILE A 236 5.20 7.35 10.34
N THR A 237 4.45 8.21 11.04
CA THR A 237 3.94 9.48 10.46
C THR A 237 4.97 10.63 10.53
N SER A 238 6.14 10.39 11.12
CA SER A 238 7.20 11.38 11.32
C SER A 238 8.53 11.05 10.63
N ILE A 239 8.58 9.99 9.81
CA ILE A 239 9.77 9.59 9.04
C ILE A 239 10.00 10.44 7.79
#